data_AF-A0A1H8EJG7-F1
#
_entry.id   AF-A0A1H8EJG7-F1
#
_cell.length_a   1.000
_cell.length_b   1.000
_cell.length_c   1.000
_cell.angle_alpha   90.00
_cell.angle_beta   90.00
_cell.angle_gamma   90.00
#
_symmetry.space_group_name_H-M   'P 1'
#
loop_
_entity.id
_entity.type
_entity.pdbx_description
1 polymer ?
#
loop_
_entity_poly.entity_id
_entity_poly.type
_entity_poly.pdbx_seq_one_letter_code
_entity_poly.pdbx_strand_id
1 'polypeptide(L)' 'MDWFKIVKSAYDAGSYTKENVRVFVVKGKITAAQYEEITGEAY' A
#
# COMPACT_ATOMS: atom_id res chain seq x y z
N MET A 1 -8.97 10.86 -5.60
CA MET A 1 -8.83 9.38 -5.60
C MET A 1 -7.90 9.02 -4.46
N ASP A 2 -8.40 8.41 -3.38
CA ASP A 2 -7.58 7.99 -2.23
C ASP A 2 -6.88 6.67 -2.55
N TRP A 3 -5.67 6.75 -3.09
CA TRP A 3 -4.84 5.57 -3.38
C TRP A 3 -4.61 4.72 -2.13
N PHE A 4 -4.44 5.35 -0.97
CA PHE A 4 -4.32 4.66 0.31
C PHE A 4 -5.50 3.71 0.58
N LYS A 5 -6.74 4.20 0.49
CA LYS A 5 -7.94 3.38 0.73
C LYS A 5 -8.05 2.24 -0.27
N ILE A 6 -7.75 2.49 -1.54
CA ILE A 6 -7.80 1.48 -2.61
C ILE A 6 -6.77 0.38 -2.34
N VAL A 7 -5.52 0.77 -2.07
CA VAL A 7 -4.43 -0.19 -1.82
C VAL A 7 -4.68 -0.95 -0.52
N LYS A 8 -5.17 -0.28 0.53
CA LYS A 8 -5.56 -0.93 1.79
C LYS A 8 -6.66 -1.97 1.58
N SER A 9 -7.76 -1.61 0.90
CA SER A 9 -8.85 -2.55 0.61
C SER A 9 -8.39 -3.71 -0.27
N ALA A 10 -7.54 -3.45 -1.26
CA ALA A 10 -7.01 -4.49 -2.14
C ALA A 10 -6.02 -5.42 -1.43
N TYR A 11 -5.21 -4.89 -0.50
CA TYR A 11 -4.31 -5.67 0.34
C TYR A 11 -5.10 -6.53 1.34
N ASP A 12 -6.10 -5.94 1.99
CA ASP A 12 -7.02 -6.63 2.92
C ASP A 12 -7.81 -7.75 2.22
N ALA A 13 -8.24 -7.50 0.98
CA ALA A 13 -8.87 -8.49 0.12
C ALA A 13 -7.89 -9.56 -0.43
N GLY A 14 -6.60 -9.49 -0.09
CA GLY A 14 -5.57 -10.42 -0.59
C GLY A 14 -5.24 -10.27 -2.08
N SER A 15 -5.74 -9.24 -2.74
CA SER A 15 -5.48 -8.95 -4.15
C SER A 15 -4.09 -8.35 -4.36
N TYR A 16 -3.54 -7.68 -3.34
CA TYR A 16 -2.21 -7.12 -3.36
C TYR A 16 -1.29 -7.74 -2.31
N THR A 17 -0.07 -8.03 -2.74
CA THR A 17 1.04 -8.38 -1.87
C THR A 17 1.79 -7.12 -1.47
N LYS A 18 2.66 -7.26 -0.46
CA LYS A 18 3.53 -6.18 0.04
C LYS A 18 4.37 -5.55 -1.07
N GLU A 19 4.80 -6.34 -2.05
CA GLU A 19 5.54 -5.86 -3.23
C GLU A 19 4.69 -4.93 -4.11
N ASN A 20 3.42 -5.28 -4.33
CA ASN A 20 2.49 -4.41 -5.05
C ASN A 20 2.31 -3.08 -4.32
N VAL A 21 2.10 -3.11 -2.99
CA VAL A 21 2.03 -1.89 -2.15
C VAL A 21 3.32 -1.07 -2.29
N ARG A 22 4.49 -1.73 -2.40
CA ARG A 22 5.80 -1.07 -2.57
C ARG A 22 5.88 -0.28 -3.87
N VAL A 23 5.36 -0.85 -4.96
CA VAL A 23 5.28 -0.16 -6.27
C VAL A 23 4.44 1.11 -6.19
N PHE A 24 3.38 1.14 -5.38
CA PHE A 24 2.58 2.35 -5.18
C PHE A 24 3.36 3.45 -4.43
N VAL A 25 4.26 3.09 -3.51
CA VAL A 25 5.17 4.05 -2.87
C VAL A 25 6.16 4.61 -3.87
N VAL A 26 6.82 3.75 -4.66
CA VAL A 26 7.78 4.17 -5.70
C VAL A 26 7.13 5.08 -6.75
N LYS A 27 5.86 4.82 -7.09
CA LYS A 27 5.07 5.66 -8.01
C LYS A 27 4.55 6.95 -7.37
N GLY A 28 4.85 7.21 -6.10
CA GLY A 28 4.37 8.39 -5.36
C GLY A 28 2.84 8.41 -5.18
N LYS A 29 2.18 7.25 -5.22
CA LYS A 29 0.72 7.13 -5.02
C LYS A 29 0.36 7.08 -3.54
N ILE A 30 1.23 6.49 -2.73
CA ILE A 30 1.14 6.45 -1.27
C ILE A 30 2.52 6.77 -0.68
N THR A 31 2.57 7.09 0.61
CA THR A 31 3.82 7.34 1.34
C THR A 31 4.35 6.06 2.01
N ALA A 32 5.61 6.08 2.45
CA ALA A 32 6.20 4.99 3.25
C ALA A 32 5.40 4.73 4.55
N ALA A 33 4.96 5.79 5.24
CA ALA A 33 4.11 5.66 6.41
C ALA A 33 2.76 4.97 6.10
N GLN A 34 2.18 5.27 4.94
CA GLN A 34 0.95 4.61 4.49
C GLN A 34 1.17 3.15 4.11
N TYR A 35 2.34 2.83 3.54
CA TYR A 35 2.74 1.44 3.31
C TYR A 35 2.83 0.68 4.63
N GLU A 36 3.53 1.23 5.62
CA GLU A 36 3.65 0.65 6.96
C GLU A 36 2.28 0.41 7.60
N GLU A 37 1.34 1.34 7.45
CA GLU A 37 -0.02 1.18 7.97
C GLU A 37 -0.84 0.09 7.25
N ILE A 38 -0.56 -0.15 5.95
CA ILE A 38 -1.23 -1.19 5.16
C ILE A 38 -0.63 -2.56 5.44
N THR A 39 0.70 -2.68 5.42
CA THR A 39 1.42 -3.96 5.44
C THR A 39 1.81 -4.40 6.84
N GLY A 40 1.90 -3.46 7.79
CA GLY A 40 2.47 -3.69 9.12
C GLY A 40 3.99 -3.83 9.13
N GLU A 41 4.67 -3.60 7.99
CA GLU A 41 6.12 -3.69 7.85
C GLU A 41 6.75 -2.34 7.54
N ALA A 42 7.85 -2.04 8.23
CA ALA A 42 8.72 -0.89 7.94
C ALA A 42 9.16 -0.92 6.47
N TYR A 43 8.89 0.17 5.75
CA TYR A 43 9.14 0.30 4.31
C TYR A 43 10.61 0.44 3.95
#